data_AF-A0A310S4B0-F1
#
_entry.id   AF-A0A310S4B0-F1
#
_cell.length_a   1.000
_cell.length_b   1.000
_cell.length_c   1.000
_cell.angle_alpha   90.00
_cell.angle_beta   90.00
_cell.angle_gamma   90.00
#
_symmetry.space_group_name_H-M   'P 1'
#
loop_
_entity.id
_entity.type
_entity.pdbx_description
1 polymer ?
#
loop_
_entity_poly.entity_id
_entity_poly.type
_entity_poly.pdbx_seq_one_letter_code
_entity_poly.pdbx_strand_id
1 'polypeptide(L)'
;VVMKTTVGDIEAELWVKETPKTCRNFIQLCMEGYWDNNIFHTQGGDPTDTGESCKIYGEPFKDDFRTRLRSCGRGLIAGGYAGEDDNGFQFLFTVGSTLELHNKHTIFCKGTGQTIYNMLELEEALVDENARPFYPPRLIKIMILNNPFSDITPRIIVQESEEAKDNSKTKTAAIKDFNILSFGEEAEEDEEETVILNKKFSDRYKSAHDHLIDESDDEVKTKEELEVIKKEKELVFTL
;
A
#
# COMPACT_ATOMS: atom_id res chain seq x y z
N VAL A 1 -7.25 -22.41 3.75
CA VAL A 1 -7.23 -21.21 2.89
C VAL A 1 -5.79 -20.83 2.66
N VAL A 2 -5.43 -20.35 1.46
CA VAL A 2 -4.08 -19.87 1.14
C VAL A 2 -4.14 -18.36 0.95
N MET A 3 -3.33 -17.63 1.71
CA MET A 3 -3.18 -16.19 1.63
C MET A 3 -1.87 -15.90 0.89
N LYS A 4 -1.96 -15.28 -0.29
CA LYS A 4 -0.78 -14.84 -1.03
C LYS A 4 -0.35 -13.48 -0.52
N THR A 5 0.84 -13.39 0.06
CA THR A 5 1.42 -12.12 0.52
C THR A 5 2.67 -11.77 -0.28
N THR A 6 3.17 -10.54 -0.11
CA THR A 6 4.44 -10.10 -0.70
C THR A 6 5.64 -10.87 -0.17
N VAL A 7 5.54 -11.41 1.05
CA VAL A 7 6.62 -12.15 1.73
C VAL A 7 6.58 -13.63 1.39
N GLY A 8 5.39 -14.18 1.18
CA GLY A 8 5.19 -15.55 0.72
C GLY A 8 3.76 -16.03 0.89
N ASP A 9 3.53 -17.30 0.54
CA ASP A 9 2.23 -17.92 0.69
C ASP A 9 2.02 -18.40 2.13
N ILE A 10 0.87 -18.08 2.72
CA ILE A 10 0.48 -18.48 4.07
C ILE A 10 -0.72 -19.41 3.98
N GLU A 11 -0.52 -20.68 4.32
CA GLU A 11 -1.60 -21.65 4.45
C GLU A 11 -2.18 -21.60 5.85
N ALA A 12 -3.51 -21.58 5.92
CA ALA A 12 -4.24 -21.43 7.16
C ALA A 12 -5.45 -22.37 7.22
N GLU A 13 -5.56 -23.12 8.33
CA GLU A 13 -6.62 -24.06 8.64
C GLU A 13 -7.68 -23.41 9.55
N LEU A 14 -8.95 -23.45 9.16
CA LEU A 14 -10.05 -22.84 9.91
C LEU A 14 -10.72 -23.83 10.87
N TRP A 15 -11.05 -23.37 12.08
CA TRP A 15 -11.78 -24.15 13.08
C TRP A 15 -13.30 -23.93 13.03
N VAL A 16 -13.88 -24.37 11.92
CA VAL A 16 -15.30 -24.18 11.59
C VAL A 16 -16.26 -24.73 12.66
N LYS A 17 -15.87 -25.82 13.36
CA LYS A 17 -16.68 -26.42 14.42
C LYS A 17 -16.74 -25.57 15.69
N GLU A 18 -15.66 -24.85 15.98
CA GLU A 18 -15.52 -24.09 17.23
C GLU A 18 -16.11 -22.68 17.10
N THR A 19 -15.81 -22.02 15.96
CA THR A 19 -16.14 -20.62 15.67
C THR A 19 -16.85 -20.50 14.31
N PRO A 20 -18.07 -21.07 14.17
CA PRO A 20 -18.76 -21.13 12.87
C PRO A 20 -19.11 -19.74 12.31
N LYS A 21 -19.47 -18.78 13.18
CA LYS A 21 -19.83 -17.42 12.75
C LYS A 21 -18.64 -16.66 12.19
N THR A 22 -17.51 -16.64 12.90
CA THR A 22 -16.28 -15.98 12.46
C THR A 22 -15.72 -16.62 11.19
N CYS A 23 -15.72 -17.96 11.11
CA CYS A 23 -15.26 -18.68 9.92
C CYS A 23 -16.14 -18.37 8.70
N ARG A 24 -17.46 -18.27 8.88
CA ARG A 24 -18.39 -17.92 7.81
C ARG A 24 -18.14 -16.50 7.31
N ASN A 25 -17.98 -15.54 8.23
CA ASN A 25 -17.62 -14.15 7.91
C ASN A 25 -16.30 -14.10 7.10
N PHE A 26 -15.29 -14.84 7.55
CA PHE A 26 -13.99 -14.91 6.88
C PHE A 26 -14.07 -15.44 5.46
N ILE A 27 -14.74 -16.57 5.26
CA ILE A 27 -14.85 -17.18 3.94
C ILE A 27 -15.62 -16.25 3.00
N GLN A 28 -16.68 -15.61 3.47
CA GLN A 28 -17.46 -14.70 2.64
C GLN A 28 -16.63 -13.48 2.20
N LEU A 29 -15.86 -12.85 3.08
CA LEU A 29 -14.99 -11.72 2.70
C LEU A 29 -13.85 -12.14 1.76
N CYS A 30 -13.37 -13.38 1.88
CA CYS A 30 -12.44 -13.95 0.91
C CYS A 30 -13.09 -14.14 -0.47
N MET A 31 -14.37 -14.51 -0.53
CA MET A 31 -15.11 -14.65 -1.80
C MET A 31 -15.42 -13.30 -2.43
N GLU A 32 -15.68 -12.28 -1.61
CA GLU A 32 -15.92 -10.91 -2.04
C GLU A 32 -14.64 -10.19 -2.49
N GLY A 33 -13.46 -10.78 -2.28
CA GLY A 33 -12.17 -10.15 -2.60
C GLY A 33 -11.87 -8.93 -1.74
N TYR A 34 -12.53 -8.80 -0.57
CA TYR A 34 -12.39 -7.66 0.33
C TYR A 34 -10.95 -7.37 0.74
N TRP A 35 -10.13 -8.42 0.74
CA TRP A 35 -8.75 -8.37 1.19
C TRP A 35 -7.70 -8.23 0.09
N ASP A 36 -8.14 -8.11 -1.16
CA ASP A 36 -7.22 -8.03 -2.28
C ASP A 36 -6.45 -6.70 -2.22
N ASN A 37 -5.12 -6.79 -2.31
CA ASN A 37 -4.16 -5.69 -2.15
C ASN A 37 -4.21 -4.96 -0.79
N ASN A 38 -4.72 -5.61 0.27
CA ASN A 38 -4.73 -5.02 1.60
C ASN A 38 -3.31 -4.91 2.20
N ILE A 39 -3.07 -3.84 2.95
CA ILE A 39 -1.81 -3.56 3.62
C ILE A 39 -1.87 -4.13 5.05
N PHE A 40 -0.81 -4.82 5.47
CA PHE A 40 -0.67 -5.23 6.86
C PHE A 40 -0.12 -4.08 7.70
N HIS A 41 -1.01 -3.39 8.41
CA HIS A 41 -0.63 -2.59 9.56
C HIS A 41 -0.42 -3.52 10.78
N THR A 42 0.15 -3.02 11.88
CA THR A 42 0.47 -3.79 13.11
C THR A 42 -0.66 -4.65 13.64
N GLN A 43 -1.91 -4.32 13.28
CA GLN A 43 -3.06 -5.21 13.33
C GLN A 43 -3.59 -5.37 11.90
N GLY A 44 -3.36 -6.55 11.31
CA GLY A 44 -3.71 -6.83 9.93
C GLY A 44 -5.21 -6.68 9.65
N GLY A 45 -5.55 -6.32 8.43
CA GLY A 45 -6.92 -6.49 7.99
C GLY A 45 -7.84 -5.27 8.10
N ASP A 46 -7.37 -4.07 7.73
CA ASP A 46 -8.28 -3.01 7.29
C ASP A 46 -7.85 -2.45 5.93
N PRO A 47 -8.57 -2.75 4.83
CA PRO A 47 -8.28 -2.19 3.51
C PRO A 47 -8.48 -0.68 3.41
N THR A 48 -9.15 -0.06 4.40
CA THR A 48 -9.42 1.38 4.41
C THR A 48 -8.38 2.16 5.23
N ASP A 49 -7.49 1.50 5.98
CA ASP A 49 -6.55 2.11 6.95
C ASP A 49 -7.23 3.14 7.90
N THR A 50 -8.55 3.03 8.07
CA THR A 50 -9.37 3.98 8.83
C THR A 50 -9.68 3.45 10.22
N GLY A 51 -9.45 2.15 10.46
CA GLY A 51 -9.89 1.41 11.64
C GLY A 51 -11.36 0.97 11.57
N GLU A 52 -12.05 1.24 10.46
CA GLU A 52 -13.45 0.88 10.28
C GLU A 52 -13.56 -0.55 9.75
N SER A 53 -13.85 -1.47 10.66
CA SER A 53 -14.01 -2.88 10.33
C SER A 53 -15.30 -3.14 9.54
N CYS A 54 -15.19 -3.74 8.35
CA CYS A 54 -16.37 -4.17 7.60
C CYS A 54 -17.09 -5.32 8.31
N LYS A 55 -18.42 -5.17 8.42
CA LYS A 55 -19.32 -6.13 9.05
C LYS A 55 -20.26 -6.69 7.99
N ILE A 56 -20.10 -7.97 7.63
CA ILE A 56 -21.03 -8.60 6.67
C ILE A 56 -22.44 -8.61 7.25
N TYR A 57 -22.60 -8.93 8.53
CA TYR A 57 -23.94 -9.03 9.13
C TYR A 57 -24.64 -7.67 9.30
N GLY A 58 -23.97 -6.55 8.99
CA GLY A 58 -24.46 -5.19 9.26
C GLY A 58 -24.36 -4.81 10.74
N GLU A 59 -24.43 -5.79 11.63
CA GLU A 59 -24.21 -5.68 13.06
C GLU A 59 -22.93 -6.42 13.47
N PRO A 60 -22.26 -5.98 14.54
CA PRO A 60 -21.20 -6.78 15.14
C PRO A 60 -21.72 -8.11 15.66
N PHE A 61 -20.86 -9.13 15.62
CA PHE A 61 -21.19 -10.46 16.08
C PHE A 61 -20.48 -10.81 17.39
N LYS A 62 -21.17 -11.63 18.18
CA LYS A 62 -20.72 -12.12 19.48
C LYS A 62 -19.37 -12.83 19.41
N ASP A 63 -18.55 -12.64 20.44
CA ASP A 63 -17.34 -13.42 20.65
C ASP A 63 -17.61 -14.91 20.91
N ASP A 64 -16.84 -15.78 20.27
CA ASP A 64 -16.91 -17.24 20.41
C ASP A 64 -15.64 -17.76 21.10
N PHE A 65 -15.61 -17.71 22.43
CA PHE A 65 -14.50 -18.23 23.23
C PHE A 65 -14.62 -19.74 23.50
N ARG A 66 -13.52 -20.47 23.31
CA ARG A 66 -13.42 -21.91 23.63
C ARG A 66 -12.22 -22.18 24.51
N THR A 67 -12.42 -22.93 25.58
CA THR A 67 -11.35 -23.28 26.54
C THR A 67 -10.19 -24.08 25.92
N ARG A 68 -10.44 -24.78 24.81
CA ARG A 68 -9.45 -25.52 24.02
C ARG A 68 -8.63 -24.64 23.10
N LEU A 69 -9.17 -23.49 22.68
CA LEU A 69 -8.50 -22.54 21.81
C LEU A 69 -7.84 -21.48 22.69
N ARG A 70 -6.56 -21.66 22.94
CA ARG A 70 -5.77 -20.72 23.73
C ARG A 70 -4.74 -20.06 22.81
N SER A 71 -4.45 -18.78 23.06
CA SER A 71 -3.37 -18.03 22.41
C SER A 71 -1.99 -18.47 22.91
N CYS A 72 -1.76 -19.79 22.93
CA CYS A 72 -0.49 -20.41 23.29
C CYS A 72 0.22 -20.86 22.02
N GLY A 73 1.32 -20.18 21.71
CA GLY A 73 2.15 -20.48 20.55
C GLY A 73 1.89 -19.54 19.37
N ARG A 74 2.78 -19.69 18.39
CA ARG A 74 2.85 -18.86 17.18
C ARG A 74 2.02 -19.45 16.04
N GLY A 75 1.68 -18.61 15.07
CA GLY A 75 0.93 -19.02 13.90
C GLY A 75 -0.57 -19.16 14.16
N LEU A 76 -1.09 -18.46 15.16
CA LEU A 76 -2.54 -18.36 15.37
C LEU A 76 -3.06 -17.09 14.71
N ILE A 77 -4.30 -17.14 14.23
CA ILE A 77 -5.02 -15.99 13.69
C ILE A 77 -6.24 -15.76 14.56
N ALA A 78 -6.33 -14.55 15.11
CA ALA A 78 -7.43 -14.13 15.96
C ALA A 78 -8.13 -12.91 15.36
N GLY A 79 -9.42 -12.75 15.65
CA GLY A 79 -10.17 -11.54 15.30
C GLY A 79 -9.58 -10.32 16.01
N GLY A 80 -9.62 -9.17 15.36
CA GLY A 80 -9.36 -7.87 15.97
C GLY A 80 -10.40 -7.57 17.04
N TYR A 81 -10.02 -6.74 18.02
CA TYR A 81 -10.89 -6.38 19.13
C TYR A 81 -11.25 -4.90 19.03
N ALA A 82 -12.54 -4.61 18.84
CA ALA A 82 -13.08 -3.25 18.91
C ALA A 82 -13.90 -3.00 20.20
N GLY A 83 -14.24 -4.07 20.93
CA GLY A 83 -15.07 -4.02 22.14
C GLY A 83 -15.60 -5.42 22.49
N GLU A 84 -16.23 -5.55 23.66
CA GLU A 84 -16.90 -6.81 24.05
C GLU A 84 -18.08 -7.09 23.10
N ASP A 85 -18.08 -8.27 22.48
CA ASP A 85 -19.07 -8.67 21.47
C ASP A 85 -19.14 -7.75 20.22
N ASP A 86 -18.10 -6.91 20.01
CA ASP A 86 -17.96 -6.04 18.85
C ASP A 86 -16.90 -6.58 17.88
N ASN A 87 -17.09 -7.83 17.43
CA ASN A 87 -16.20 -8.37 16.42
C ASN A 87 -16.46 -7.66 15.09
N GLY A 88 -15.56 -6.74 14.80
CA GLY A 88 -15.22 -6.32 13.45
C GLY A 88 -14.49 -7.43 12.70
N PHE A 89 -14.35 -7.23 11.39
CA PHE A 89 -13.50 -8.10 10.59
C PHE A 89 -12.14 -7.48 10.28
N GLN A 90 -11.41 -7.16 11.35
CA GLN A 90 -9.95 -7.03 11.36
C GLN A 90 -9.38 -8.32 11.94
N PHE A 91 -8.13 -8.70 11.63
CA PHE A 91 -7.54 -9.91 12.21
C PHE A 91 -6.05 -9.75 12.50
N LEU A 92 -5.60 -10.36 13.59
CA LEU A 92 -4.21 -10.31 14.02
C LEU A 92 -3.53 -11.66 13.86
N PHE A 93 -2.27 -11.61 13.47
CA PHE A 93 -1.37 -12.76 13.50
C PHE A 93 -0.66 -12.81 14.84
N THR A 94 -0.68 -13.99 15.48
CA THR A 94 0.03 -14.19 16.73
C THR A 94 1.41 -14.81 16.45
N VAL A 95 2.48 -14.05 16.66
CA VAL A 95 3.85 -14.52 16.43
C VAL A 95 4.48 -15.12 17.69
N GLY A 96 3.95 -14.79 18.86
CA GLY A 96 4.37 -15.29 20.15
C GLY A 96 3.22 -15.82 21.01
N SER A 97 3.54 -16.27 22.22
CA SER A 97 2.53 -16.65 23.20
C SER A 97 1.99 -15.41 23.90
N THR A 98 0.76 -15.03 23.59
CA THR A 98 0.10 -13.83 24.14
C THR A 98 -1.05 -14.22 25.06
N LEU A 99 -0.74 -14.52 26.32
CA LEU A 99 -1.75 -14.91 27.31
C LEU A 99 -2.71 -13.76 27.67
N GLU A 100 -2.29 -12.51 27.46
CA GLU A 100 -3.09 -11.31 27.74
C GLU A 100 -4.28 -11.11 26.78
N LEU A 101 -4.18 -11.71 25.60
CA LEU A 101 -5.21 -11.69 24.55
C LEU A 101 -6.21 -12.85 24.74
N HIS A 102 -5.97 -13.74 25.70
CA HIS A 102 -6.84 -14.86 26.00
C HIS A 102 -8.21 -14.38 26.50
N ASN A 103 -9.28 -14.97 25.98
CA ASN A 103 -10.68 -14.57 26.24
C ASN A 103 -11.03 -13.11 25.89
N LYS A 104 -10.20 -12.43 25.09
CA LYS A 104 -10.53 -11.12 24.52
C LYS A 104 -10.75 -11.19 23.02
N HIS A 105 -10.04 -12.09 22.35
CA HIS A 105 -10.12 -12.26 20.90
C HIS A 105 -10.64 -13.64 20.54
N THR A 106 -11.52 -13.70 19.54
CA THR A 106 -11.98 -14.96 18.98
C THR A 106 -10.88 -15.55 18.07
N ILE A 107 -10.27 -16.67 18.48
CA ILE A 107 -9.29 -17.39 17.68
C ILE A 107 -10.04 -18.35 16.74
N PHE A 108 -9.87 -18.21 15.44
CA PHE A 108 -10.63 -18.98 14.46
C PHE A 108 -9.77 -19.77 13.48
N CYS A 109 -8.47 -19.47 13.37
CA CYS A 109 -7.61 -20.09 12.38
C CYS A 109 -6.19 -20.33 12.90
N LYS A 110 -5.54 -21.34 12.33
CA LYS A 110 -4.16 -21.74 12.63
C LYS A 110 -3.37 -21.86 11.32
N GLY A 111 -2.19 -21.26 11.28
CA GLY A 111 -1.23 -21.41 10.19
C GLY A 111 -0.62 -22.80 10.11
N THR A 112 -0.45 -23.32 8.90
CA THR A 112 0.21 -24.60 8.63
C THR A 112 1.71 -24.48 8.87
N GLY A 113 2.31 -25.48 9.54
CA GLY A 113 3.68 -25.42 10.07
C GLY A 113 4.78 -24.98 9.09
N GLN A 114 4.66 -25.30 7.81
CA GLN A 114 5.65 -24.91 6.78
C GLN A 114 5.59 -23.42 6.45
N THR A 115 4.38 -22.83 6.44
CA THR A 115 4.15 -21.43 6.07
C THR A 115 4.13 -20.48 7.27
N ILE A 116 4.37 -20.99 8.49
CA ILE A 116 4.47 -20.15 9.70
C ILE A 116 5.66 -19.20 9.61
N TYR A 117 6.77 -19.59 8.98
CA TYR A 117 7.96 -18.73 8.86
C TYR A 117 7.68 -17.45 8.07
N ASN A 118 6.87 -17.54 7.01
CA ASN A 118 6.44 -16.38 6.23
C ASN A 118 5.64 -15.39 7.09
N MET A 119 4.90 -15.89 8.10
CA MET A 119 4.20 -15.03 9.06
C MET A 119 5.16 -14.34 10.05
N LEU A 120 6.27 -14.99 10.43
CA LEU A 120 7.29 -14.36 11.27
C LEU A 120 8.00 -13.24 10.49
N GLU A 121 8.29 -13.49 9.22
CA GLU A 121 8.94 -12.50 8.36
C GLU A 121 8.05 -11.26 8.09
N LEU A 122 6.72 -11.38 8.22
CA LEU A 122 5.83 -10.21 8.23
C LEU A 122 6.07 -9.27 9.42
N GLU A 123 6.48 -9.80 10.58
CA GLU A 123 6.77 -9.01 11.78
C GLU A 123 8.15 -8.34 11.72
N GLU A 124 9.12 -8.97 11.05
CA GLU A 124 10.49 -8.47 10.92
C GLU A 124 10.62 -7.19 10.07
N ALA A 125 9.50 -6.65 9.55
CA ALA A 125 9.48 -5.40 8.83
C ALA A 125 10.02 -4.24 9.67
N LEU A 126 10.82 -3.36 9.06
CA LEU A 126 11.35 -2.17 9.72
C LEU A 126 10.22 -1.18 9.98
N VAL A 127 10.07 -0.77 11.23
CA VAL A 127 8.95 0.04 11.74
C VAL A 127 9.43 1.42 12.20
N ASP A 128 8.63 2.44 11.92
CA ASP A 128 8.81 3.83 12.34
C ASP A 128 8.27 4.08 13.77
N GLU A 129 8.47 5.28 14.32
CA GLU A 129 8.05 5.67 15.68
C GLU A 129 6.55 5.46 15.94
N ASN A 130 5.71 5.57 14.91
CA ASN A 130 4.26 5.34 14.98
C ASN A 130 3.84 3.87 14.81
N ALA A 131 4.77 2.93 15.01
CA ALA A 131 4.55 1.51 14.78
C ALA A 131 4.09 1.18 13.34
N ARG A 132 4.44 2.02 12.36
CA ARG A 132 4.11 1.80 10.94
C ARG A 132 5.33 1.28 10.17
N PRO A 133 5.23 0.17 9.43
CA PRO A 133 6.35 -0.33 8.66
C PRO A 133 6.68 0.57 7.46
N PHE A 134 7.97 0.80 7.19
CA PHE A 134 8.44 1.58 6.04
C PHE A 134 8.03 0.95 4.71
N TYR A 135 8.15 -0.37 4.64
CA TYR A 135 7.72 -1.19 3.51
C TYR A 135 6.66 -2.17 4.00
N PRO A 136 5.39 -1.74 4.04
CA PRO A 136 4.35 -2.56 4.62
C PRO A 136 4.12 -3.80 3.74
N PRO A 137 4.15 -5.01 4.30
CA PRO A 137 3.75 -6.20 3.57
C PRO A 137 2.30 -6.09 3.10
N ARG A 138 2.00 -6.65 1.94
CA ARG A 138 0.65 -6.65 1.38
C ARG A 138 0.11 -8.05 1.22
N LEU A 139 -1.17 -8.20 1.50
CA LEU A 139 -1.96 -9.35 1.10
C LEU A 139 -2.45 -9.12 -0.32
N ILE A 140 -1.94 -9.92 -1.25
CA ILE A 140 -2.25 -9.77 -2.68
C ILE A 140 -3.63 -10.35 -2.95
N LYS A 141 -3.85 -11.59 -2.50
CA LYS A 141 -5.09 -12.32 -2.74
C LYS A 141 -5.26 -13.47 -1.77
N ILE A 142 -6.51 -13.84 -1.49
CA ILE A 142 -6.84 -15.05 -0.74
C ILE A 142 -7.48 -16.10 -1.66
N MET A 143 -7.00 -17.34 -1.59
CA MET A 143 -7.52 -18.49 -2.32
C MET A 143 -8.15 -19.49 -1.37
N ILE A 144 -9.42 -19.83 -1.59
CA ILE A 144 -10.14 -20.80 -0.79
C ILE A 144 -9.89 -22.20 -1.38
N LEU A 145 -9.16 -23.05 -0.64
CA LEU A 145 -8.87 -24.43 -1.04
C LEU A 145 -10.07 -25.36 -0.84
N ASN A 146 -10.73 -25.24 0.31
CA ASN A 146 -11.88 -26.07 0.68
C ASN A 146 -12.89 -25.18 1.41
N ASN A 147 -14.10 -25.09 0.85
CA ASN A 147 -15.20 -24.35 1.46
C ASN A 147 -16.17 -25.32 2.15
N PRO A 148 -16.28 -25.30 3.50
CA PRO A 148 -17.21 -26.13 4.26
C PRO A 148 -18.67 -25.65 4.21
N PHE A 149 -18.92 -24.42 3.75
CA PHE A 149 -20.25 -23.82 3.71
C PHE A 149 -20.74 -23.70 2.26
N SER A 150 -21.90 -24.29 1.96
CA SER A 150 -22.51 -24.25 0.62
C SER A 150 -23.53 -23.12 0.46
N ASP A 151 -23.91 -22.45 1.54
CA ASP A 151 -24.96 -21.43 1.61
C ASP A 151 -24.44 -19.98 1.55
N ILE A 152 -23.12 -19.79 1.41
CA ILE A 152 -22.52 -18.47 1.32
C ILE A 152 -22.68 -17.94 -0.10
N THR A 153 -23.43 -16.85 -0.25
CA THR A 153 -23.49 -16.06 -1.47
C THR A 153 -22.70 -14.76 -1.24
N PRO A 154 -21.64 -14.48 -2.02
CA PRO A 154 -20.90 -13.23 -1.89
C PRO A 154 -21.81 -12.05 -2.25
N ARG A 155 -21.67 -10.94 -1.52
CA ARG A 155 -22.24 -9.67 -1.96
C ARG A 155 -21.47 -9.22 -3.19
N ILE A 156 -22.19 -8.81 -4.24
CA ILE A 156 -21.57 -8.17 -5.38
C ILE A 156 -21.20 -6.76 -4.92
N ILE A 157 -20.00 -6.60 -4.39
CA ILE A 157 -19.38 -5.30 -4.27
C ILE A 157 -18.97 -4.96 -5.70
N VAL A 158 -19.82 -4.21 -6.40
CA VAL A 158 -19.36 -3.48 -7.58
C VAL A 158 -18.34 -2.51 -7.01
N GLN A 159 -17.06 -2.88 -7.08
CA GLN A 159 -16.00 -1.89 -6.96
C GLN A 159 -16.31 -0.89 -8.07
N GLU A 160 -16.84 0.26 -7.69
CA GLU A 160 -16.97 1.43 -8.55
C GLU A 160 -15.53 1.94 -8.76
N SER A 161 -14.71 1.12 -9.43
CA SER A 161 -13.56 1.64 -10.14
C SER A 161 -14.16 2.55 -11.19
N GLU A 162 -13.94 3.84 -11.04
CA GLU A 162 -14.20 4.83 -12.08
C GLU A 162 -13.62 4.27 -13.38
N GLU A 163 -14.49 3.72 -14.23
CA GLU A 163 -14.14 3.37 -15.57
C GLU A 163 -13.82 4.70 -16.27
N ALA A 164 -12.52 4.98 -16.37
CA ALA A 164 -11.98 5.86 -17.39
C ALA A 164 -12.66 5.47 -18.70
N LYS A 165 -13.54 6.36 -19.19
CA LYS A 165 -14.30 6.19 -20.43
C LYS A 165 -13.36 6.20 -21.63
N ASP A 166 -12.71 5.06 -21.88
CA ASP A 166 -12.12 4.75 -23.17
C ASP A 166 -13.23 4.32 -24.14
N ASN A 167 -13.94 5.33 -24.67
CA ASN A 167 -14.90 5.12 -25.74
C ASN A 167 -14.16 5.00 -27.09
N SER A 168 -13.92 3.75 -27.52
CA SER A 168 -13.78 3.39 -28.93
C SER A 168 -14.90 2.37 -29.23
N LYS A 169 -15.76 2.46 -30.24
CA LYS A 169 -15.70 3.00 -31.62
C LYS A 169 -17.14 3.18 -32.14
N THR A 170 -17.37 4.19 -32.99
CA THR A 170 -18.12 4.00 -34.26
C THR A 170 -17.85 5.13 -35.24
N LYS A 171 -17.53 4.77 -36.49
CA LYS A 171 -17.38 5.69 -37.63
C LYS A 171 -18.76 6.02 -38.21
N THR A 172 -19.06 7.30 -38.41
CA THR A 172 -19.87 7.81 -39.54
C THR A 172 -19.44 9.23 -39.89
N ALA A 173 -19.52 9.55 -41.18
CA ALA A 173 -18.89 10.68 -41.84
C ALA A 173 -19.61 12.04 -41.65
N ALA A 174 -18.79 13.10 -41.74
CA ALA A 174 -19.07 14.45 -42.24
C ALA A 174 -20.25 15.27 -41.67
N ILE A 175 -19.95 16.40 -41.03
CA ILE A 175 -20.17 17.79 -41.52
C ILE A 175 -19.57 18.75 -40.47
N LYS A 176 -18.86 19.78 -40.96
CA LYS A 176 -18.25 20.83 -40.15
C LYS A 176 -19.31 21.85 -39.76
N ASP A 177 -19.44 22.13 -38.47
CA ASP A 177 -19.99 23.40 -37.98
C ASP A 177 -19.13 23.87 -36.79
N PHE A 178 -18.18 24.75 -37.09
CA PHE A 178 -17.48 25.56 -36.09
C PHE A 178 -18.42 26.66 -35.63
N ASN A 179 -19.25 26.40 -34.61
CA ASN A 179 -19.91 27.50 -33.90
C ASN A 179 -20.43 27.13 -32.50
N ILE A 180 -19.57 26.67 -31.58
CA ILE A 180 -19.88 26.67 -30.13
C ILE A 180 -18.60 26.93 -29.34
N LEU A 181 -18.09 28.17 -29.40
CA LEU A 181 -17.31 28.73 -28.30
C LEU A 181 -18.00 30.02 -27.87
N SER A 182 -18.95 29.84 -26.96
CA SER A 182 -19.47 30.91 -26.10
C SER A 182 -18.47 31.13 -24.97
N PHE A 183 -17.39 31.84 -25.28
CA PHE A 183 -16.57 32.54 -24.28
C PHE A 183 -16.61 34.01 -24.65
N GLY A 184 -17.77 34.63 -24.39
CA GLY A 184 -17.88 36.08 -24.33
C GLY A 184 -17.40 36.53 -22.96
N GLU A 185 -16.54 37.56 -22.98
CA GLU A 185 -16.40 38.55 -21.90
C GLU A 185 -15.45 38.22 -20.72
N GLU A 186 -14.35 37.49 -20.95
CA GLU A 186 -13.24 37.44 -19.96
C GLU A 186 -11.83 37.43 -20.59
N ALA A 187 -11.70 37.32 -21.92
CA ALA A 187 -10.41 37.20 -22.60
C ALA A 187 -9.76 38.53 -23.06
N GLU A 188 -10.39 39.69 -22.83
CA GLU A 188 -9.78 40.98 -23.17
C GLU A 188 -8.98 41.61 -22.02
N GLU A 189 -9.24 41.25 -20.75
CA GLU A 189 -8.47 41.80 -19.60
C GLU A 189 -7.12 41.08 -19.41
N ASP A 190 -7.02 39.78 -19.69
CA ASP A 190 -5.78 38.99 -19.51
C ASP A 190 -4.70 39.28 -20.58
N GLU A 191 -5.10 39.74 -21.76
CA GLU A 191 -4.16 40.10 -22.84
C GLU A 191 -3.45 41.43 -22.56
N GLU A 192 -4.09 42.38 -21.87
CA GLU A 192 -3.47 43.67 -21.55
C GLU A 192 -2.42 43.55 -20.43
N GLU A 193 -2.65 42.70 -19.42
CA GLU A 193 -1.70 42.52 -18.31
C GLU A 193 -0.42 41.76 -18.74
N THR A 194 -0.54 40.77 -19.61
CA THR A 194 0.60 39.97 -20.09
C THR A 194 1.54 40.76 -21.00
N VAL A 195 1.02 41.71 -21.78
CA VAL A 195 1.81 42.60 -22.64
C VAL A 195 2.64 43.61 -21.82
N ILE A 196 2.11 44.10 -20.69
CA ILE A 196 2.82 45.03 -19.81
C ILE A 196 3.97 44.34 -19.06
N LEU A 197 3.79 43.07 -18.65
CA LEU A 197 4.83 42.29 -18.00
C LEU A 197 5.97 41.92 -18.96
N ASN A 198 5.67 41.49 -20.18
CA ASN A 198 6.69 41.15 -21.18
C ASN A 198 7.56 42.36 -21.58
N LYS A 199 7.00 43.57 -21.59
CA LYS A 199 7.78 44.78 -21.88
C LYS A 199 8.77 45.13 -20.77
N LYS A 200 8.46 44.81 -19.51
CA LYS A 200 9.33 45.06 -18.34
C LYS A 200 10.47 44.04 -18.16
N PHE A 201 10.37 42.84 -18.74
CA PHE A 201 11.37 41.79 -18.60
C PHE A 201 12.33 41.64 -19.80
N SER A 202 12.13 42.38 -20.89
CA SER A 202 12.92 42.24 -22.12
C SER A 202 14.40 42.67 -22.05
N ASP A 203 14.83 43.38 -21.00
CA ASP A 203 16.23 43.83 -20.86
C ASP A 203 17.12 42.91 -20.00
N ARG A 204 16.62 41.79 -19.48
CA ARG A 204 17.46 40.84 -18.73
C ARG A 204 17.17 39.40 -19.11
N TYR A 205 18.27 38.65 -19.25
CA TYR A 205 18.43 37.21 -19.47
C TYR A 205 18.66 36.75 -20.92
N LYS A 206 19.91 36.32 -21.17
CA LYS A 206 20.27 35.41 -22.27
C LYS A 206 19.96 33.97 -21.85
N SER A 207 19.52 33.17 -22.82
CA SER A 207 19.16 31.76 -22.68
C SER A 207 20.38 30.87 -22.42
N ALA A 208 20.21 29.81 -21.62
CA ALA A 208 21.26 28.88 -21.20
C ALA A 208 21.81 27.97 -22.32
N HIS A 209 21.43 28.19 -23.58
CA HIS A 209 21.79 27.32 -24.72
C HIS A 209 22.85 27.90 -25.67
N ASP A 210 23.43 29.06 -25.34
CA ASP A 210 24.34 29.81 -26.22
C ASP A 210 25.84 29.72 -25.81
N HIS A 211 26.22 28.75 -24.97
CA HIS A 211 27.57 28.62 -24.39
C HIS A 211 28.40 27.41 -24.85
N LEU A 212 27.99 26.72 -25.93
CA LEU A 212 28.77 25.61 -26.48
C LEU A 212 29.26 25.94 -27.90
N ILE A 213 30.41 26.61 -27.95
CA ILE A 213 31.29 26.62 -29.13
C ILE A 213 32.69 26.25 -28.62
N ASP A 214 33.18 25.11 -29.12
CA ASP A 214 34.54 24.57 -28.90
C ASP A 214 35.61 25.53 -29.41
N GLU A 215 36.60 25.85 -28.57
CA GLU A 215 37.91 26.36 -28.96
C GLU A 215 39.01 25.53 -28.27
N SER A 216 39.57 24.64 -29.09
CA SER A 216 40.92 24.04 -29.08
C SER A 216 41.86 24.30 -27.89
N ASP A 217 42.34 23.19 -27.34
CA ASP A 217 43.68 22.92 -26.80
C ASP A 217 44.67 24.09 -26.81
N ASP A 218 45.08 24.54 -25.61
CA ASP A 218 46.48 24.89 -25.33
C ASP A 218 46.78 24.80 -23.82
N GLU A 219 47.77 23.97 -23.52
CA GLU A 219 48.34 23.67 -22.21
C GLU A 219 49.14 24.86 -21.65
N VAL A 220 48.79 25.41 -20.47
CA VAL A 220 49.80 25.89 -19.50
C VAL A 220 49.21 25.88 -18.08
N LYS A 221 49.35 24.75 -17.36
CA LYS A 221 49.35 24.79 -15.90
C LYS A 221 50.76 25.15 -15.43
N THR A 222 50.84 26.22 -14.66
CA THR A 222 52.06 26.82 -14.13
C THR A 222 52.85 25.80 -13.29
N LYS A 223 54.16 25.72 -13.56
CA LYS A 223 55.11 24.76 -12.96
C LYS A 223 55.35 24.96 -11.45
N GLU A 224 54.75 25.96 -10.84
CA GLU A 224 54.99 26.35 -9.45
C GLU A 224 54.10 25.59 -8.45
N GLU A 225 52.89 25.18 -8.84
CA GLU A 225 51.97 24.47 -7.92
C GLU A 225 52.30 22.99 -7.75
N LEU A 226 52.97 22.37 -8.74
CA LEU A 226 53.35 20.95 -8.69
C LEU A 226 54.61 20.68 -7.86
N GLU A 227 55.46 21.69 -7.65
CA GLU A 227 56.68 21.57 -6.86
C GLU A 227 56.42 21.65 -5.35
N VAL A 228 55.39 22.40 -4.93
CA VAL A 228 54.94 22.50 -3.54
C VAL A 228 54.34 21.16 -3.07
N ILE A 229 53.51 20.52 -3.90
CA ILE A 229 52.88 19.23 -3.59
C ILE A 229 53.91 18.09 -3.52
N LYS A 230 55.02 18.18 -4.28
CA LYS A 230 56.11 17.19 -4.21
C LYS A 230 56.92 17.31 -2.91
N LYS A 231 57.21 18.52 -2.44
CA LYS A 231 57.95 18.75 -1.19
C LYS A 231 57.16 18.33 0.05
N GLU A 232 55.85 18.56 0.08
CA GLU A 232 55.02 18.15 1.22
C GLU A 232 54.89 16.62 1.35
N LYS A 233 54.88 15.88 0.22
CA LYS A 233 54.82 14.41 0.26
C LYS A 233 56.14 13.76 0.66
N GLU A 234 57.28 14.39 0.40
CA GLU A 234 58.60 13.86 0.76
C GLU A 234 58.93 14.06 2.25
N LEU A 235 58.36 15.08 2.89
CA LEU A 235 58.53 15.35 4.32
C LEU A 235 57.72 14.38 5.23
N VAL A 236 56.58 13.87 4.73
CA VAL A 236 55.72 12.93 5.48
C VAL A 236 56.28 11.50 5.50
N PHE A 237 57.25 11.18 4.64
CA PHE A 237 57.83 9.83 4.55
C PHE A 237 59.16 9.66 5.32
N THR A 238 59.62 10.67 6.07
CA THR A 238 60.90 10.64 6.80
C THR A 238 60.77 10.96 8.31
N LEU A 239 59.58 10.81 8.90
CA LEU A 239 59.34 10.79 10.35
C LEU A 239 58.66 9.48 10.74
#